data_AF-A0A7W1ABZ8-F1
#
_entry.id   AF-A0A7W1ABZ8-F1
#
_cell.length_a   1.000
_cell.length_b   1.000
_cell.length_c   1.000
_cell.angle_alpha   90.00
_cell.angle_beta   90.00
_cell.angle_gamma   90.00
#
_symmetry.space_group_name_H-M   'P 1'
#
loop_
_entity.id
_entity.type
_entity.pdbx_description
1 polymer ?
#
loop_
_entity_poly.entity_id
_entity_poly.type
_entity_poly.pdbx_seq_one_letter_code
_entity_poly.pdbx_strand_id
1 'polypeptide(L)'
;MSIFEGPPDKIDEGVRHAREVILPQAKEIDPGFKGIIALTDRQSGKMLGITFWESEDALRASEEAANRLREESAEAGGGTVAGVERYEVSVFEVPSAGPVGGVTDTVGGVTDTVGGATDPVRGVTDNLLGGGEKQR
;
A
#
# COMPACT_ATOMS: atom_id res chain seq x y z
N MET A 1 -0.30 -20.83 -1.17
CA MET A 1 -0.53 -20.43 -2.58
C MET A 1 -1.94 -20.80 -2.98
N SER A 2 -2.59 -19.94 -3.75
CA SER A 2 -3.92 -20.17 -4.32
C SER A 2 -3.90 -19.86 -5.80
N ILE A 3 -4.58 -20.70 -6.59
CA ILE A 3 -4.74 -20.56 -8.02
C ILE A 3 -6.20 -20.22 -8.28
N PHE A 4 -6.43 -19.16 -9.05
CA PHE A 4 -7.73 -18.72 -9.48
C PHE A 4 -7.79 -18.73 -11.00
N GLU A 5 -8.94 -19.10 -11.54
CA GLU A 5 -9.23 -19.07 -12.98
C GLU A 5 -10.55 -18.34 -13.20
N GLY A 6 -10.58 -17.42 -14.15
CA GLY A 6 -11.78 -16.65 -14.46
C GLY A 6 -11.72 -16.02 -15.86
N PRO A 7 -12.72 -15.19 -16.22
CA PRO A 7 -12.75 -14.51 -17.51
C PRO A 7 -11.55 -13.56 -17.68
N PRO A 8 -10.82 -13.61 -18.81
CA PRO A 8 -9.68 -12.73 -19.08
C PRO A 8 -10.00 -11.23 -18.94
N ASP A 9 -11.21 -10.82 -19.32
CA ASP A 9 -11.70 -9.43 -19.25
C ASP A 9 -11.99 -8.96 -17.81
N LYS A 10 -12.01 -9.88 -16.84
CA LYS A 10 -12.26 -9.60 -15.42
C LYS A 10 -11.00 -9.55 -14.56
N ILE A 11 -9.82 -9.82 -15.13
CA ILE A 11 -8.57 -9.90 -14.36
C ILE A 11 -8.22 -8.60 -13.64
N ASP A 12 -8.32 -7.45 -14.31
CA ASP A 12 -7.96 -6.17 -13.69
C ASP A 12 -8.96 -5.79 -12.57
N GLU A 13 -10.24 -6.18 -12.69
CA GLU A 13 -11.22 -6.05 -11.62
C GLU A 13 -10.85 -6.92 -10.42
N GLY A 14 -10.47 -8.19 -10.66
CA GLY A 14 -9.98 -9.09 -9.62
C GLY A 14 -8.71 -8.58 -8.92
N VAL A 15 -7.75 -8.02 -9.67
CA VAL A 15 -6.53 -7.42 -9.09
C VAL A 15 -6.87 -6.23 -8.19
N ARG A 16 -7.79 -5.36 -8.62
CA ARG A 16 -8.26 -4.24 -7.81
C ARG A 16 -8.93 -4.72 -6.53
N HIS A 17 -9.84 -5.70 -6.64
CA HIS A 17 -10.49 -6.31 -5.47
C HIS A 17 -9.47 -6.94 -4.50
N ALA A 18 -8.46 -7.64 -5.03
CA ALA A 18 -7.40 -8.21 -4.22
C ALA A 18 -6.60 -7.15 -3.44
N ARG A 19 -6.36 -5.97 -4.04
CA ARG A 19 -5.64 -4.87 -3.39
C ARG A 19 -6.48 -4.11 -2.37
N GLU A 20 -7.75 -3.85 -2.70
CA GLU A 20 -8.61 -2.96 -1.92
C GLU A 20 -9.38 -3.70 -0.81
N VAL A 21 -9.65 -5.00 -0.97
CA VAL A 21 -10.49 -5.77 -0.05
C VAL A 21 -9.69 -6.90 0.61
N ILE A 22 -9.10 -7.77 -0.21
CA ILE A 22 -8.47 -9.01 0.28
C ILE A 22 -7.18 -8.72 1.04
N LEU A 23 -6.32 -7.83 0.56
CA LEU A 23 -5.06 -7.48 1.22
C LEU A 23 -5.28 -6.87 2.62
N PRO A 24 -6.19 -5.89 2.82
CA PRO A 24 -6.54 -5.41 4.16
C PRO A 24 -7.04 -6.53 5.08
N GLN A 25 -8.02 -7.33 4.62
CA GLN A 25 -8.59 -8.40 5.44
C GLN A 25 -7.55 -9.46 5.79
N ALA A 26 -6.67 -9.83 4.86
CA ALA A 26 -5.61 -10.80 5.10
C ALA A 26 -4.62 -10.34 6.20
N LYS A 27 -4.37 -9.02 6.31
CA LYS A 27 -3.56 -8.45 7.41
C LYS A 27 -4.26 -8.51 8.77
N GLU A 28 -5.59 -8.55 8.79
CA GLU A 28 -6.39 -8.59 10.02
C GLU A 28 -6.61 -10.01 10.54
N ILE A 29 -6.51 -11.04 9.70
CA ILE A 29 -6.77 -12.43 10.08
C ILE A 29 -5.83 -12.91 11.19
N ASP A 30 -4.53 -12.68 11.03
CA ASP A 30 -3.54 -13.13 12.01
C ASP A 30 -2.29 -12.22 11.95
N PRO A 31 -1.72 -11.82 13.12
CA PRO A 31 -0.54 -10.95 13.18
C PRO A 31 0.72 -11.57 12.54
N GLY A 32 0.71 -12.88 12.32
CA GLY A 32 1.72 -13.63 11.60
C GLY A 32 1.70 -13.42 10.08
N PHE A 33 0.71 -12.72 9.50
CA PHE A 33 0.72 -12.40 8.07
C PHE A 33 1.91 -11.50 7.70
N LYS A 34 2.73 -11.92 6.74
CA LYS A 34 3.95 -11.21 6.30
C LYS A 34 3.83 -10.54 4.94
N GLY A 35 2.82 -10.89 4.16
CA GLY A 35 2.57 -10.23 2.87
C GLY A 35 1.92 -11.14 1.84
N ILE A 36 1.75 -10.59 0.65
CA ILE A 36 1.21 -11.30 -0.51
C ILE A 36 1.96 -10.90 -1.78
N ILE A 37 2.14 -11.87 -2.67
CA ILE A 37 2.49 -11.64 -4.09
C ILE A 37 1.29 -12.13 -4.92
N ALA A 38 0.83 -11.29 -5.84
CA ALA A 38 -0.18 -11.66 -6.83
C ALA A 38 0.46 -11.68 -8.22
N LEU A 39 0.30 -12.80 -8.94
CA LEU A 39 0.76 -12.97 -10.32
C LEU A 39 -0.47 -13.15 -11.22
N THR A 40 -0.50 -12.49 -12.36
CA THR A 40 -1.63 -12.57 -13.30
C THR A 40 -1.17 -12.87 -14.71
N ASP A 41 -1.85 -13.84 -15.33
CA ASP A 41 -1.85 -14.05 -16.76
C ASP A 41 -3.17 -13.53 -17.33
N ARG A 42 -3.11 -12.35 -17.93
CA ARG A 42 -4.28 -11.66 -18.50
C ARG A 42 -4.86 -12.35 -19.72
N GLN A 43 -4.08 -13.17 -20.44
CA GLN A 43 -4.58 -13.83 -21.64
C GLN A 43 -5.43 -15.05 -21.29
N SER A 44 -4.96 -15.86 -20.33
CA SER A 44 -5.67 -17.06 -19.90
C SER A 44 -6.72 -16.80 -18.83
N GLY A 45 -6.67 -15.65 -18.15
CA GLY A 45 -7.55 -15.38 -17.00
C GLY A 45 -7.09 -16.09 -15.72
N LYS A 46 -5.82 -16.52 -15.66
CA LYS A 46 -5.23 -17.18 -14.50
C LYS A 46 -4.60 -16.17 -13.54
N MET A 47 -4.85 -16.34 -12.24
CA MET A 47 -4.21 -15.57 -11.18
C MET A 47 -3.63 -16.51 -10.11
N LEU A 48 -2.44 -16.18 -9.61
CA LEU A 48 -1.84 -16.83 -8.45
C LEU A 48 -1.71 -15.84 -7.30
N GLY A 49 -2.23 -16.22 -6.13
CA GLY A 49 -2.04 -15.51 -4.87
C GLY A 49 -1.09 -16.30 -3.97
N ILE A 50 0.05 -15.71 -3.62
CA ILE A 50 1.05 -16.29 -2.70
C ILE A 50 1.05 -15.44 -1.44
N THR A 51 0.49 -15.97 -0.35
CA THR A 51 0.55 -15.33 0.97
C THR A 51 1.70 -15.90 1.79
N PHE A 52 2.32 -15.03 2.58
CA PHE A 52 3.45 -15.36 3.46
C PHE A 52 3.02 -15.22 4.92
N TRP A 53 3.47 -16.15 5.74
CA TRP A 53 3.16 -16.24 7.16
C TRP A 53 4.45 -16.42 7.96
N GLU A 54 4.45 -15.98 9.22
CA GLU A 54 5.59 -16.10 10.13
C GLU A 54 5.99 -17.55 10.40
N SER A 55 4.98 -18.41 10.53
CA SER A 55 5.12 -19.80 10.91
C SER A 55 4.02 -20.64 10.29
N GLU A 56 4.22 -21.95 10.26
CA GLU A 56 3.18 -22.89 9.84
C GLU A 56 1.95 -22.81 10.75
N ASP A 57 2.14 -22.61 12.06
CA ASP A 57 1.03 -22.47 13.01
C ASP A 57 0.16 -21.24 12.73
N ALA A 58 0.78 -20.09 12.40
CA ALA A 58 0.05 -18.90 11.97
C ALA A 58 -0.72 -19.14 10.65
N LEU A 59 -0.09 -19.84 9.70
CA LEU A 59 -0.78 -20.25 8.47
C LEU A 59 -2.00 -21.13 8.80
N ARG A 60 -1.84 -22.16 9.64
CA ARG A 60 -2.93 -23.08 10.01
C ARG A 60 -4.06 -22.37 10.76
N ALA A 61 -3.73 -21.46 11.69
CA ALA A 61 -4.70 -20.64 12.39
C ALA A 61 -5.52 -19.75 11.43
N SER A 62 -4.91 -19.27 10.35
CA SER A 62 -5.55 -18.43 9.35
C SER A 62 -6.46 -19.19 8.36
N GLU A 63 -6.42 -20.53 8.30
CA GLU A 63 -6.95 -21.31 7.18
C GLU A 63 -8.44 -21.11 6.91
N GLU A 64 -9.26 -21.14 7.96
CA GLU A 64 -10.70 -20.99 7.80
C GLU A 64 -11.07 -19.61 7.24
N ALA A 65 -10.43 -18.56 7.76
CA ALA A 65 -10.63 -17.20 7.28
C ALA A 65 -10.07 -17.01 5.87
N ALA A 66 -8.89 -17.59 5.59
CA ALA A 66 -8.28 -17.56 4.27
C ALA A 66 -9.11 -18.33 3.23
N ASN A 67 -9.80 -19.41 3.60
CA ASN A 67 -10.72 -20.11 2.70
C ASN A 67 -11.90 -19.23 2.30
N ARG A 68 -12.52 -18.54 3.26
CA ARG A 68 -13.59 -17.56 2.97
C ARG A 68 -13.11 -16.46 2.03
N LEU A 69 -11.94 -15.88 2.30
CA LEU A 69 -11.36 -14.86 1.42
C LEU A 69 -11.09 -15.36 0.00
N ARG A 70 -10.68 -16.62 -0.16
CA ARG A 70 -10.47 -17.20 -1.50
C ARG A 70 -11.77 -17.35 -2.26
N GLU A 71 -12.84 -17.80 -1.60
CA GLU A 71 -14.16 -17.91 -2.21
C GLU A 71 -14.68 -16.54 -2.64
N GLU A 72 -14.62 -15.55 -1.75
CA GLU A 72 -15.00 -14.16 -2.06
C GLU A 72 -14.16 -13.58 -3.22
N SER A 73 -12.85 -13.85 -3.24
CA SER A 73 -11.97 -13.42 -4.34
C SER A 73 -12.36 -14.04 -5.67
N ALA A 74 -12.70 -15.33 -5.67
CA ALA A 74 -13.12 -16.05 -6.87
C ALA A 74 -14.45 -15.49 -7.40
N GLU A 75 -15.44 -15.30 -6.53
CA GLU A 75 -16.73 -14.72 -6.89
C GLU A 75 -16.60 -13.31 -7.45
N ALA A 76 -15.81 -12.44 -6.81
CA ALA A 76 -15.58 -11.07 -7.27
C ALA A 76 -14.90 -11.00 -8.63
N GLY A 77 -14.02 -11.97 -8.93
CA GLY A 77 -13.36 -12.11 -10.23
C GLY A 77 -14.21 -12.82 -11.30
N GLY A 78 -15.42 -13.28 -10.97
CA GLY A 78 -16.24 -14.13 -11.83
C GLY A 78 -15.59 -15.49 -12.13
N GLY A 79 -14.68 -15.93 -11.27
CA GLY A 79 -13.86 -17.12 -11.44
C GLY A 79 -14.10 -18.18 -10.36
N THR A 80 -13.19 -19.14 -10.30
CA THR A 80 -13.19 -20.24 -9.34
C THR A 80 -11.81 -20.42 -8.70
N VAL A 81 -11.79 -21.04 -7.52
CA VAL A 81 -10.55 -21.49 -6.87
C VAL A 81 -10.13 -22.81 -7.53
N ALA A 82 -9.14 -22.76 -8.41
CA ALA A 82 -8.63 -23.93 -9.12
C ALA A 82 -7.68 -24.80 -8.26
N GLY A 83 -7.08 -24.22 -7.22
CA GLY A 83 -6.21 -24.97 -6.32
C GLY A 83 -5.72 -24.18 -5.12
N VAL A 84 -5.38 -24.91 -4.05
CA VAL A 84 -4.75 -24.36 -2.84
C VAL A 84 -3.62 -25.28 -2.41
N GLU A 85 -2.42 -24.73 -2.30
CA GLU A 85 -1.20 -25.47 -1.99
C GLU A 85 -0.40 -24.75 -0.91
N ARG A 86 0.32 -25.51 -0.07
CA ARG A 86 1.15 -24.99 1.02
C ARG A 86 2.60 -25.34 0.73
N TYR A 87 3.49 -24.38 0.98
CA TYR A 87 4.91 -24.50 0.72
C TYR A 87 5.72 -23.82 1.81
N GLU A 88 6.94 -24.28 1.97
CA GLU A 88 7.98 -23.61 2.74
C GLU A 88 8.85 -22.78 1.79
N VAL A 89 9.23 -21.57 2.21
CA VAL A 89 10.12 -20.71 1.42
C VAL A 89 11.57 -21.09 1.72
N SER A 90 12.17 -21.94 0.90
CA SER A 90 13.57 -22.36 1.10
C SER A 90 14.59 -21.31 0.68
N VAL A 91 14.26 -20.49 -0.33
CA VAL A 91 15.10 -19.41 -0.83
C VAL A 91 14.21 -18.23 -1.21
N PHE A 92 14.60 -17.02 -0.79
CA PHE A 92 13.94 -15.78 -1.19
C PHE A 92 14.99 -14.71 -1.49
N GLU A 93 15.12 -14.38 -2.77
CA GLU A 93 15.93 -13.26 -3.23
C GLU A 93 15.09 -12.43 -4.19
N VAL A 94 14.95 -11.14 -3.90
CA VAL A 94 14.37 -10.17 -4.83
C VAL A 94 15.30 -8.98 -4.84
N PRO A 95 15.90 -8.61 -6.00
CA PRO A 95 16.59 -7.34 -6.09
C PRO A 95 15.58 -6.23 -5.77
N SER A 96 16.01 -5.17 -5.08
CA SER A 96 15.14 -4.04 -4.73
C SER A 96 14.42 -3.57 -5.99
N ALA A 97 13.12 -3.86 -6.06
CA ALA A 97 12.27 -3.25 -7.06
C ALA A 97 12.31 -1.75 -6.74
N GLY A 98 12.81 -0.94 -7.68
CA GLY A 98 12.50 0.49 -7.70
C GLY A 98 10.98 0.67 -7.51
N PRO A 99 10.52 1.86 -7.08
CA PRO A 99 9.17 2.07 -6.58
C PRO A 99 8.15 1.36 -7.46
N VAL A 100 7.45 0.39 -6.88
CA VAL A 100 6.40 -0.36 -7.58
C VAL A 100 5.41 0.68 -8.07
N GLY A 101 5.40 0.92 -9.39
CA GLY A 101 4.59 1.96 -10.01
C GLY A 101 3.12 1.78 -9.64
N GLY A 102 2.57 2.76 -8.92
CA GLY A 102 1.15 2.85 -8.61
C GLY A 102 0.77 2.66 -7.13
N VAL A 103 1.43 3.34 -6.20
CA VAL A 103 0.79 3.89 -4.99
C VAL A 103 1.43 5.25 -4.70
N THR A 104 0.95 6.29 -5.39
CA THR A 104 1.08 7.66 -4.88
C THR A 104 -0.28 8.06 -4.33
N ASP A 105 -0.71 7.42 -3.24
CA ASP A 105 -1.66 8.09 -2.37
C ASP A 105 -0.89 9.21 -1.70
N THR A 106 -0.98 10.38 -2.31
CA THR A 106 -0.65 11.63 -1.64
C THR A 106 -1.63 11.72 -0.48
N VAL A 107 -1.22 11.30 0.71
CA VAL A 107 -1.95 11.62 1.93
C VAL A 107 -1.84 13.14 2.08
N GLY A 108 -2.86 13.83 1.60
CA GLY A 108 -3.00 15.26 1.71
C GLY A 108 -3.11 15.66 3.17
N GLY A 109 -2.17 16.49 3.61
CA GLY A 109 -2.39 17.59 4.54
C GLY A 109 -2.85 17.24 5.95
N VAL A 110 -1.89 17.10 6.86
CA VAL A 110 -1.95 17.82 8.14
C VAL A 110 -0.59 18.47 8.35
N THR A 111 -0.53 19.79 8.10
CA THR A 111 0.50 20.64 8.70
C THR A 111 -0.24 21.56 9.65
N ASP A 112 -0.29 21.19 10.93
CA ASP A 112 -0.62 22.15 11.97
C ASP A 112 0.50 23.19 11.98
N THR A 113 0.22 24.32 11.34
CA THR A 113 1.09 25.50 11.41
C THR A 113 0.86 26.14 12.76
N VAL A 114 1.68 25.83 13.76
CA VAL A 114 1.70 26.61 15.00
C VAL A 114 2.23 27.99 14.67
N GLY A 115 1.38 28.99 14.93
CA GLY A 115 1.53 30.38 14.55
C GLY A 115 2.84 31.02 15.00
N GLY A 116 3.34 31.89 14.12
CA GLY A 116 4.57 32.62 14.32
C GLY A 116 4.52 33.59 15.50
N ALA A 117 5.61 33.59 16.25
CA ALA A 117 6.15 34.80 16.85
C ALA A 117 7.56 34.96 16.28
N THR A 118 7.74 35.89 15.33
CA THR A 118 9.07 36.42 14.99
C THR A 118 9.09 37.87 15.43
N ASP A 119 9.76 38.14 16.54
CA ASP A 119 10.27 39.48 16.85
C ASP A 119 11.50 39.75 15.98
N PRO A 120 11.51 40.78 15.11
CA PRO A 120 12.74 41.23 14.48
C PRO A 120 13.35 42.36 15.31
N VAL A 121 14.39 42.08 16.10
CA VAL A 121 15.29 43.15 16.56
C VAL A 121 16.17 43.54 15.38
N ARG A 122 15.72 44.55 14.63
CA ARG A 122 16.48 45.19 13.56
C ARG A 122 17.32 46.31 14.18
N GLY A 123 18.63 46.08 14.30
CA GLY A 123 19.60 47.13 14.56
C GLY A 123 19.53 48.18 13.44
N VAL A 124 19.15 49.40 13.80
CA VAL A 124 19.25 50.59 12.96
C VAL A 124 20.37 51.42 13.54
N THR A 125 21.48 51.51 12.80
CA THR A 125 22.44 52.60 12.93
C THR A 125 21.83 53.89 12.41
N ASP A 126 22.04 54.95 13.19
CA ASP A 126 21.69 56.35 12.95
C ASP A 126 21.79 56.84 11.50
N ASN A 127 20.81 57.66 11.11
CA ASN A 127 21.05 59.01 10.59
C ASN A 127 19.72 59.77 10.53
N LEU A 128 19.39 60.45 11.62
CA LEU A 128 18.49 61.60 11.61
C LEU A 128 19.31 62.84 11.28
N LEU A 129 18.82 63.63 10.32
CA LEU A 129 18.52 65.05 10.45
C LEU A 129 18.55 65.70 9.06
N GLY A 130 17.36 66.08 8.61
CA GLY A 130 17.16 66.85 7.40
C GLY A 130 17.39 68.34 7.59
N GLY A 131 17.25 69.05 6.46
CA GLY A 131 16.83 70.44 6.43
C GLY A 131 17.95 71.46 6.47
N GLY A 132 18.60 71.67 5.31
CA GLY A 132 19.24 72.93 5.00
C GLY A 132 18.28 73.88 4.28
N GLU A 133 18.46 75.18 4.55
CA GLU A 133 17.94 76.39 3.87
C GLU A 133 16.54 76.89 4.32
N LYS A 134 16.31 78.15 4.73
CA LYS A 134 16.96 79.43 4.40
C LYS A 134 16.92 80.47 5.54
N GLN A 135 17.97 81.29 5.54
CA GLN A 135 18.10 82.70 5.96
C GLN A 135 16.81 83.47 6.28
N ARG A 136 16.76 84.11 7.46
CA ARG A 136 17.03 85.55 7.64
C ARG A 136 17.30 85.89 9.11
#